data_AF-A0A3E1QEQ9-F1
#
_entry.id   AF-A0A3E1QEQ9-F1
#
_cell.length_a   1.000
_cell.length_b   1.000
_cell.length_c   1.000
_cell.angle_alpha   90.00
_cell.angle_beta   90.00
_cell.angle_gamma   90.00
#
_symmetry.space_group_name_H-M   'P 1'
#
loop_
_entity.id
_entity.type
_entity.pdbx_description
1 polymer ?
#
loop_
_entity_poly.entity_id
_entity_poly.type
_entity_poly.pdbx_seq_one_letter_code
_entity_poly.pdbx_strand_id
1 'polypeptide(L)'
;MFRLAKQQENRMITYAQLCEQNIRYQAMLHHNAQMLRTVINCFTIALEEDLGLTDKSYKKEFNQDQQVPYVDVLNIDDHKSCPWYQLKTEFEQNAPVIEFELALTLEKAPNVYPKTTLISPMRAIYINENSIQLEFTAHRDKPQFIISINEKDAFSHVINTYKQLILEMLKC
;
A
#
# COMPACT_ATOMS: atom_id res chain seq x y z
N MET A 1 11.06 -66.44 -5.94
CA MET A 1 11.33 -65.06 -6.40
C MET A 1 10.61 -64.09 -5.47
N PHE A 2 11.34 -63.51 -4.52
CA PHE A 2 10.80 -62.50 -3.61
C PHE A 2 10.90 -61.13 -4.30
N ARG A 3 9.76 -60.49 -4.58
CA ARG A 3 9.73 -59.06 -4.92
C ARG A 3 9.62 -58.29 -3.61
N LEU A 4 10.71 -57.62 -3.26
CA LEU A 4 10.80 -56.64 -2.18
C LEU A 4 9.67 -55.62 -2.31
N ALA A 5 8.87 -55.51 -1.25
CA ALA A 5 7.98 -54.38 -1.05
C ALA A 5 8.81 -53.10 -1.13
N LYS A 6 8.43 -52.19 -2.03
CA LYS A 6 8.86 -50.79 -1.96
C LYS A 6 8.45 -50.28 -0.59
N GLN A 7 9.40 -50.19 0.35
CA GLN A 7 9.27 -49.34 1.52
C GLN A 7 9.02 -47.92 0.98
N GLN A 8 7.78 -47.47 1.05
CA GLN A 8 7.52 -46.06 1.22
C GLN A 8 8.19 -45.68 2.53
N GLU A 9 9.41 -45.14 2.47
CA GLU A 9 9.96 -44.35 3.55
C GLU A 9 8.96 -43.22 3.80
N ASN A 10 8.07 -43.43 4.76
CA ASN A 10 7.48 -42.34 5.53
C ASN A 10 8.68 -41.61 6.16
N ARG A 11 9.28 -40.67 5.42
CA ARG A 11 10.21 -39.70 5.98
C ARG A 11 9.42 -38.89 6.98
N MET A 12 9.44 -39.34 8.24
CA MET A 12 8.94 -38.58 9.36
C MET A 12 9.64 -37.23 9.34
N ILE A 13 8.88 -36.17 9.07
CA ILE A 13 9.37 -34.80 9.11
C ILE A 13 9.87 -34.56 10.54
N THR A 14 11.12 -34.13 10.69
CA THR A 14 11.69 -33.86 12.01
C THR A 14 11.27 -32.49 12.52
N TYR A 15 11.30 -32.28 13.83
CA TYR A 15 11.05 -30.97 14.43
C TYR A 15 11.97 -29.88 13.85
N ALA A 16 13.25 -30.20 13.62
CA ALA A 16 14.20 -29.27 13.01
C ALA A 16 13.78 -28.85 11.59
N GLN A 17 13.24 -29.78 10.79
CA GLN A 17 12.71 -29.47 9.45
C GLN A 17 11.46 -28.58 9.51
N LEU A 18 10.57 -28.81 10.49
CA LEU A 18 9.42 -27.93 10.72
C LEU A 18 9.86 -26.53 11.13
N CYS A 19 10.85 -26.41 12.01
CA CYS A 19 11.43 -25.11 12.38
C CYS A 19 12.02 -24.38 11.18
N GLU A 20 12.80 -25.07 10.35
CA GLU A 20 13.39 -24.49 9.15
C GLU A 20 12.33 -24.02 8.15
N GLN A 21 11.29 -24.85 7.91
CA GLN A 21 10.17 -24.46 7.07
C GLN A 21 9.42 -23.25 7.63
N ASN A 22 9.19 -23.20 8.95
CA ASN A 22 8.56 -22.06 9.58
C ASN A 22 9.40 -20.78 9.43
N ILE A 23 10.73 -20.85 9.63
CA ILE A 23 11.61 -19.69 9.43
C ILE A 23 11.52 -19.17 8.00
N ARG A 24 11.60 -20.06 7.00
CA ARG A 24 11.47 -19.68 5.58
C ARG A 24 10.11 -19.06 5.27
N TYR A 25 9.05 -19.64 5.83
CA TYR A 25 7.69 -19.13 5.67
C TYR A 25 7.53 -17.72 6.26
N GLN A 26 8.00 -17.49 7.48
CA GLN A 26 7.96 -16.17 8.12
C GLN A 26 8.78 -15.13 7.34
N ALA A 27 9.96 -15.52 6.82
CA ALA A 27 10.77 -14.65 5.98
C ALA A 27 10.03 -14.26 4.68
N MET A 28 9.37 -15.20 4.03
CA MET A 28 8.55 -14.96 2.85
C MET A 28 7.38 -14.01 3.16
N LEU A 29 6.64 -14.22 4.26
CA LEU A 29 5.55 -13.33 4.65
C LEU A 29 6.04 -11.89 4.91
N HIS A 30 7.16 -11.75 5.61
CA HIS A 30 7.77 -10.44 5.87
C HIS A 30 8.22 -9.76 4.57
N HIS A 31 8.82 -10.51 3.65
CA HIS A 31 9.22 -10.00 2.35
C HIS A 31 8.01 -9.50 1.54
N ASN A 32 6.94 -10.30 1.46
CA ASN A 32 5.74 -9.94 0.71
C ASN A 32 5.03 -8.72 1.31
N ALA A 33 5.00 -8.61 2.64
CA ALA A 33 4.48 -7.42 3.33
C ALA A 33 5.30 -6.17 2.99
N GLN A 34 6.63 -6.30 2.97
CA GLN A 34 7.51 -5.19 2.64
C GLN A 34 7.35 -4.76 1.18
N MET A 35 7.16 -5.70 0.25
CA MET A 35 6.84 -5.40 -1.15
C MET A 35 5.59 -4.53 -1.28
N LEU A 36 4.51 -4.83 -0.53
CA LEU A 36 3.31 -3.99 -0.53
C LEU A 36 3.60 -2.58 -0.05
N ARG A 37 4.31 -2.43 1.07
CA ARG A 37 4.67 -1.12 1.62
C ARG A 37 5.49 -0.30 0.62
N THR A 38 6.44 -0.95 -0.06
CA THR A 38 7.23 -0.31 -1.12
C THR A 38 6.35 0.13 -2.29
N VAL A 39 5.40 -0.69 -2.73
CA VAL A 39 4.47 -0.30 -3.81
C VAL A 39 3.57 0.86 -3.41
N ILE A 40 3.06 0.89 -2.17
CA ILE A 40 2.29 2.03 -1.66
C ILE A 40 3.16 3.30 -1.72
N ASN A 41 4.41 3.24 -1.28
CA ASN A 41 5.32 4.38 -1.37
C ASN A 41 5.58 4.82 -2.82
N CYS A 42 5.83 3.88 -3.74
CA CYS A 42 6.00 4.17 -5.16
C CYS A 42 4.76 4.81 -5.77
N PHE A 43 3.57 4.34 -5.39
CA PHE A 43 2.31 4.94 -5.82
C PHE A 43 2.17 6.38 -5.32
N THR A 44 2.48 6.65 -4.05
CA THR A 44 2.47 8.00 -3.48
C THR A 44 3.42 8.93 -4.22
N ILE A 45 4.65 8.50 -4.48
CA ILE A 45 5.64 9.28 -5.25
C ILE A 45 5.15 9.54 -6.67
N ALA A 46 4.62 8.51 -7.36
CA ALA A 46 4.10 8.67 -8.72
C ALA A 46 2.93 9.67 -8.77
N LEU A 47 2.07 9.68 -7.74
CA LEU A 47 1.00 10.65 -7.61
C LEU A 47 1.54 12.08 -7.37
N GLU A 48 2.55 12.24 -6.53
CA GLU A 48 3.21 13.54 -6.31
C GLU A 48 3.83 14.07 -7.60
N GLU A 49 4.57 13.23 -8.32
CA GLU A 49 5.18 13.58 -9.61
C GLU A 49 4.12 14.00 -10.63
N ASP A 50 3.05 13.21 -10.78
CA ASP A 50 1.97 13.45 -11.74
C ASP A 50 1.11 14.69 -11.39
N LEU A 51 1.10 15.11 -10.11
CA LEU A 51 0.50 16.38 -9.67
C LEU A 51 1.49 17.56 -9.71
N GLY A 52 2.77 17.33 -10.03
CA GLY A 52 3.81 18.35 -9.99
C GLY A 52 4.10 18.85 -8.57
N LEU A 53 4.00 17.96 -7.59
CA LEU A 53 4.20 18.21 -6.16
C LEU A 53 5.53 17.67 -5.61
N THR A 54 6.39 17.09 -6.46
CA THR A 54 7.73 16.63 -6.08
C THR A 54 8.50 17.74 -5.34
N ASP A 55 9.07 17.39 -4.19
CA ASP A 55 9.79 18.30 -3.27
C ASP A 55 8.98 19.49 -2.74
N LYS A 56 7.65 19.51 -2.95
CA LYS A 56 6.77 20.56 -2.41
C LYS A 56 6.19 20.12 -1.07
N SER A 57 6.22 21.06 -0.14
CA SER A 57 5.60 20.93 1.17
C SER A 57 4.87 22.22 1.53
N TYR A 58 4.03 22.15 2.55
CA TYR A 58 3.33 23.31 3.09
C TYR A 58 3.43 23.34 4.61
N LYS A 59 3.34 24.55 5.17
CA LYS A 59 3.19 24.73 6.61
C LYS A 59 1.78 24.30 7.01
N LYS A 60 1.66 23.34 7.92
CA LYS A 60 0.34 22.84 8.37
C LYS A 60 -0.48 23.95 9.05
N GLU A 61 0.20 24.77 9.83
CA GLU A 61 -0.35 25.93 10.52
C GLU A 61 0.53 27.15 10.27
N PHE A 62 -0.09 28.34 10.20
CA PHE A 62 0.63 29.60 9.89
C PHE A 62 1.79 29.89 10.85
N ASN A 63 1.64 29.52 12.13
CA ASN A 63 2.61 29.80 13.20
C ASN A 63 3.59 28.65 13.49
N GLN A 64 3.53 27.55 12.73
CA GLN A 64 4.42 26.41 12.92
C GLN A 64 5.46 26.37 11.80
N ASP A 65 6.69 26.02 12.15
CA ASP A 65 7.77 25.82 11.16
C ASP A 65 7.77 24.40 10.57
N GLN A 66 6.89 23.52 11.05
CA GLN A 66 6.75 22.18 10.51
C GLN A 66 6.15 22.22 9.10
N GLN A 67 6.95 21.80 8.13
CA GLN A 67 6.53 21.51 6.77
C GLN A 67 6.01 20.08 6.68
N VAL A 68 4.92 19.88 5.95
CA VAL A 68 4.30 18.58 5.69
C VAL A 68 4.04 18.41 4.19
N PRO A 69 4.02 17.18 3.66
CA PRO A 69 3.83 16.94 2.24
C PRO A 69 2.37 17.19 1.83
N TYR A 70 2.16 17.53 0.55
CA TYR A 70 0.81 17.71 0.01
C TYR A 70 0.06 16.40 -0.17
N VAL A 71 0.78 15.34 -0.53
CA VAL A 71 0.28 13.96 -0.56
C VAL A 71 0.84 13.24 0.65
N ASP A 72 -0.01 12.59 1.43
CA ASP A 72 0.42 11.88 2.64
C ASP A 72 -0.27 10.53 2.74
N VAL A 73 0.37 9.60 3.44
CA VAL A 73 -0.17 8.28 3.73
C VAL A 73 -0.48 8.20 5.22
N LEU A 74 -1.76 8.01 5.53
CA LEU A 74 -2.24 7.93 6.89
C LEU A 74 -2.52 6.48 7.27
N ASN A 75 -2.30 6.16 8.54
CA ASN A 75 -2.73 4.88 9.10
C ASN A 75 -4.26 4.87 9.22
N ILE A 76 -4.90 3.80 8.74
CA ILE A 76 -6.36 3.64 8.76
C ILE A 76 -6.95 3.59 10.18
N ASP A 77 -6.17 3.12 11.16
CA ASP A 77 -6.64 2.90 12.54
C ASP A 77 -6.71 4.21 13.35
N ASP A 78 -5.79 5.16 13.11
CA ASP A 78 -5.69 6.39 13.89
C ASP A 78 -5.69 7.71 13.08
N HIS A 79 -5.78 7.60 11.75
CA HIS A 79 -5.81 8.72 10.80
C HIS A 79 -4.60 9.65 10.88
N LYS A 80 -3.46 9.17 11.38
CA LYS A 80 -2.23 9.95 11.48
C LYS A 80 -1.25 9.58 10.37
N SER A 81 -0.49 10.59 9.95
CA SER A 81 0.67 10.41 9.09
C SER A 81 1.61 9.40 9.74
N CYS A 82 2.01 8.39 8.97
CA CYS A 82 3.01 7.44 9.39
C CYS A 82 3.96 7.17 8.23
N PRO A 83 5.25 6.89 8.50
CA PRO A 83 6.14 6.42 7.46
C PRO A 83 5.57 5.15 6.80
N TRP A 84 5.63 5.06 5.48
CA TRP A 84 5.08 3.94 4.70
C TRP A 84 5.55 2.56 5.18
N TYR A 85 6.77 2.47 5.74
CA TYR A 85 7.32 1.22 6.27
C TYR A 85 6.70 0.78 7.62
N GLN A 86 5.94 1.66 8.29
CA GLN A 86 5.22 1.39 9.53
C GLN A 86 3.76 1.01 9.30
N LEU A 87 3.27 1.05 8.06
CA LEU A 87 1.92 0.63 7.74
C LEU A 87 1.66 -0.79 8.25
N LYS A 88 0.57 -0.94 9.00
CA LYS A 88 0.15 -2.23 9.56
C LYS A 88 -0.17 -3.19 8.43
N THR A 89 0.27 -4.43 8.58
CA THR A 89 -0.01 -5.50 7.62
C THR A 89 -0.84 -6.56 8.30
N GLU A 90 -1.95 -6.91 7.68
CA GLU A 90 -2.80 -8.04 8.05
C GLU A 90 -2.59 -9.16 7.03
N PHE A 91 -2.98 -10.39 7.38
CA PHE A 91 -2.82 -11.55 6.49
C PHE A 91 -4.16 -12.21 6.26
N GLU A 92 -4.68 -12.11 5.05
CA GLU A 92 -5.89 -12.77 4.62
C GLU A 92 -5.53 -13.98 3.77
N GLN A 93 -5.89 -15.19 4.23
CA GLN A 93 -5.57 -16.43 3.51
C GLN A 93 -4.07 -16.57 3.16
N ASN A 94 -3.19 -16.08 4.04
CA ASN A 94 -1.73 -16.00 3.88
C ASN A 94 -1.21 -14.97 2.86
N ALA A 95 -2.07 -14.15 2.26
CA ALA A 95 -1.66 -12.99 1.48
C ALA A 95 -1.60 -11.75 2.40
N PRO A 96 -0.49 -10.99 2.41
CA PRO A 96 -0.46 -9.74 3.14
C PRO A 96 -1.43 -8.74 2.50
N VAL A 97 -2.07 -7.96 3.36
CA VAL A 97 -3.03 -6.90 3.05
C VAL A 97 -2.69 -5.68 3.90
N ILE A 98 -2.75 -4.49 3.29
CA ILE A 98 -2.54 -3.21 3.99
C ILE A 98 -3.71 -2.30 3.66
N GLU A 99 -4.42 -1.87 4.69
CA GLU A 99 -5.39 -0.79 4.61
C GLU A 99 -4.73 0.52 5.06
N PHE A 100 -4.97 1.58 4.31
CA PHE A 100 -4.37 2.89 4.54
C PHE A 100 -5.26 3.99 3.98
N GLU A 101 -4.97 5.24 4.30
CA GLU A 101 -5.64 6.38 3.67
C GLU A 101 -4.65 7.21 2.88
N LEU A 102 -5.03 7.56 1.66
CA LEU A 102 -4.28 8.50 0.84
C LEU A 102 -4.89 9.89 1.01
N ALA A 103 -4.11 10.80 1.59
CA ALA A 103 -4.53 12.18 1.83
C ALA A 103 -3.92 13.11 0.78
N LEU A 104 -4.75 14.00 0.22
CA LEU A 104 -4.32 15.10 -0.63
C LEU A 104 -4.78 16.42 -0.03
N THR A 105 -3.83 17.30 0.26
CA THR A 105 -4.12 18.63 0.77
C THR A 105 -4.18 19.64 -0.37
N LEU A 106 -5.23 20.46 -0.36
CA LEU A 106 -5.50 21.51 -1.35
C LEU A 106 -5.45 22.89 -0.68
N GLU A 107 -5.08 23.89 -1.48
CA GLU A 107 -5.08 25.29 -1.10
C GLU A 107 -5.76 26.15 -2.16
N LYS A 108 -6.44 27.23 -1.72
CA LYS A 108 -7.03 28.21 -2.65
C LYS A 108 -5.96 29.00 -3.39
N ALA A 109 -4.86 29.27 -2.71
CA ALA A 109 -3.67 29.94 -3.22
C ALA A 109 -2.48 29.65 -2.28
N PRO A 110 -1.23 29.83 -2.74
CA PRO A 110 -0.05 29.67 -1.91
C PRO A 110 -0.15 30.44 -0.60
N ASN A 111 0.13 29.77 0.51
CA ASN A 111 0.09 30.32 1.88
C ASN A 111 -1.29 30.80 2.37
N VAL A 112 -2.39 30.45 1.69
CA VAL A 112 -3.75 30.73 2.17
C VAL A 112 -4.26 29.58 3.05
N TYR A 113 -4.87 29.92 4.19
CA TYR A 113 -5.43 28.99 5.18
C TYR A 113 -6.95 29.25 5.37
N PRO A 114 -7.73 28.25 5.84
CA PRO A 114 -7.31 26.86 6.12
C PRO A 114 -7.00 26.06 4.85
N LYS A 115 -6.12 25.08 4.98
CA LYS A 115 -5.91 24.04 3.96
C LYS A 115 -7.06 23.05 4.01
N THR A 116 -7.41 22.45 2.88
CA THR A 116 -8.46 21.42 2.81
C THR A 116 -7.82 20.08 2.49
N THR A 117 -7.89 19.14 3.42
CA THR A 117 -7.37 17.79 3.19
C THR A 117 -8.51 16.87 2.80
N LEU A 118 -8.35 16.22 1.65
CA LEU A 118 -9.25 15.19 1.15
C LEU A 118 -8.62 13.83 1.41
N ILE A 119 -9.41 12.88 1.89
CA ILE A 119 -8.94 11.58 2.34
C ILE A 119 -9.65 10.50 1.51
N SER A 120 -8.87 9.58 0.96
CA SER A 120 -9.36 8.42 0.24
C SER A 120 -8.85 7.14 0.92
N PRO A 121 -9.72 6.40 1.62
CA PRO A 121 -9.41 5.07 2.11
C PRO A 121 -9.10 4.10 0.97
N MET A 122 -8.03 3.33 1.14
CA MET A 122 -7.50 2.39 0.16
C MET A 122 -7.09 1.08 0.82
N ARG A 123 -7.01 0.04 -0.01
CA ARG A 123 -6.56 -1.29 0.38
C ARG A 123 -5.60 -1.84 -0.66
N ALA A 124 -4.45 -2.32 -0.21
CA ALA A 124 -3.44 -2.97 -1.04
C ALA A 124 -3.34 -4.45 -0.70
N ILE A 125 -3.40 -5.32 -1.71
CA ILE A 125 -3.42 -6.78 -1.55
C ILE A 125 -2.31 -7.38 -2.39
N TYR A 126 -1.48 -8.20 -1.77
CA TYR A 126 -0.44 -8.93 -2.50
C TYR A 126 -1.08 -10.07 -3.28
N ILE A 127 -0.81 -10.13 -4.59
CA ILE A 127 -1.25 -11.25 -5.44
C ILE A 127 -0.10 -12.23 -5.63
N ASN A 128 1.05 -11.74 -6.11
CA ASN A 128 2.27 -12.52 -6.32
C ASN A 128 3.49 -11.59 -6.46
N GLU A 129 4.66 -12.17 -6.73
CA GLU A 129 5.94 -11.46 -6.82
C GLU A 129 5.97 -10.34 -7.87
N ASN A 130 5.05 -10.37 -8.84
CA ASN A 130 5.01 -9.42 -9.95
C ASN A 130 3.79 -8.49 -9.90
N SER A 131 2.82 -8.74 -9.02
CA SER A 131 1.55 -8.02 -9.05
C SER A 131 0.91 -7.81 -7.68
N ILE A 132 0.32 -6.64 -7.53
CA ILE A 132 -0.41 -6.19 -6.34
C ILE A 132 -1.73 -5.60 -6.81
N GLN A 133 -2.79 -5.77 -6.01
CA GLN A 133 -4.05 -5.09 -6.22
C GLN A 133 -4.13 -3.83 -5.34
N LEU A 134 -4.58 -2.71 -5.92
CA LEU A 134 -5.00 -1.51 -5.20
C LEU A 134 -6.51 -1.33 -5.36
N GLU A 135 -7.21 -1.09 -4.26
CA GLU A 135 -8.67 -0.89 -4.21
C GLU A 135 -8.99 0.41 -3.48
N PHE A 136 -9.94 1.18 -4.01
CA PHE A 136 -10.53 2.34 -3.32
C PHE A 136 -11.77 1.89 -2.52
N THR A 137 -11.70 1.91 -1.19
CA THR A 137 -12.68 1.19 -0.35
C THR A 137 -13.92 2.01 0.02
N ALA A 138 -13.81 3.34 0.03
CA ALA A 138 -14.90 4.25 0.39
C ALA A 138 -15.89 4.54 -0.76
N HIS A 139 -15.53 4.18 -2.01
CA HIS A 139 -16.38 4.44 -3.17
C HIS A 139 -17.43 3.36 -3.38
N ARG A 140 -18.62 3.75 -3.86
CA ARG A 140 -19.74 2.82 -4.10
C ARG A 140 -19.34 1.64 -4.98
N ASP A 141 -18.59 1.92 -6.05
CA ASP A 141 -18.20 0.94 -7.05
C ASP A 141 -16.89 0.23 -6.72
N LYS A 142 -16.21 0.64 -5.63
CA LYS A 142 -14.93 0.10 -5.15
C LYS A 142 -13.94 -0.23 -6.27
N PRO A 143 -13.52 0.76 -7.08
CA PRO A 143 -12.65 0.51 -8.21
C PRO A 143 -11.34 -0.15 -7.75
N GLN A 144 -10.93 -1.17 -8.49
CA GLN A 144 -9.77 -2.01 -8.18
C GLN A 144 -8.85 -2.13 -9.40
N PHE A 145 -7.55 -2.17 -9.14
CA PHE A 145 -6.51 -2.17 -10.16
C PHE A 145 -5.44 -3.18 -9.80
N ILE A 146 -5.10 -4.07 -10.74
CA ILE A 146 -3.95 -4.95 -10.62
C ILE A 146 -2.76 -4.24 -11.25
N ILE A 147 -1.74 -3.98 -10.44
CA ILE A 147 -0.54 -3.24 -10.78
C ILE A 147 0.59 -4.24 -10.96
N SER A 148 1.27 -4.17 -12.10
CA SER A 148 2.52 -4.90 -12.32
C SER A 148 3.71 -4.11 -11.75
N ILE A 149 4.45 -4.73 -10.84
CA ILE A 149 5.53 -4.07 -10.08
C ILE A 149 6.72 -3.68 -10.99
N ASN A 150 6.86 -4.37 -12.13
CA ASN A 150 7.95 -4.17 -13.09
C ASN A 150 7.58 -3.27 -14.27
N GLU A 151 6.33 -2.80 -14.35
CA GLU A 151 5.85 -2.04 -15.50
C GLU A 151 6.18 -0.54 -15.35
N LYS A 152 6.56 0.09 -16.46
CA LYS A 152 6.70 1.54 -16.52
C LYS A 152 5.31 2.17 -16.56
N ASP A 153 5.08 3.21 -15.75
CA ASP A 153 3.78 3.91 -15.67
C ASP A 153 2.64 3.06 -15.09
N ALA A 154 2.97 2.03 -14.28
CA ALA A 154 2.02 1.07 -13.71
C ALA A 154 0.85 1.71 -12.93
N PHE A 155 1.02 2.95 -12.44
CA PHE A 155 0.03 3.65 -11.62
C PHE A 155 -0.88 4.61 -12.39
N SER A 156 -0.68 4.86 -13.69
CA SER A 156 -1.40 5.92 -14.41
C SER A 156 -2.93 5.79 -14.33
N HIS A 157 -3.47 4.57 -14.40
CA HIS A 157 -4.91 4.35 -14.27
C HIS A 157 -5.43 4.58 -12.85
N VAL A 158 -4.65 4.20 -11.83
CA VAL A 158 -4.98 4.42 -10.41
C VAL A 158 -4.98 5.91 -10.10
N ILE A 159 -3.95 6.63 -10.55
CA ILE A 159 -3.80 8.08 -10.36
C ILE A 159 -4.94 8.84 -11.04
N ASN A 160 -5.26 8.53 -12.29
CA ASN A 160 -6.37 9.17 -12.99
C ASN A 160 -7.71 8.92 -12.29
N THR A 161 -7.93 7.70 -11.79
CA THR A 161 -9.12 7.38 -11.01
C THR A 161 -9.16 8.19 -9.71
N TYR A 162 -8.06 8.22 -8.95
CA TYR A 162 -7.95 9.04 -7.74
C TYR A 162 -8.31 10.50 -7.99
N LYS A 163 -7.78 11.11 -9.06
CA LYS A 163 -8.11 12.50 -9.43
C LYS A 163 -9.60 12.70 -9.70
N GLN A 164 -10.25 11.78 -10.43
CA GLN A 164 -11.70 11.86 -10.67
C GLN A 164 -12.49 11.77 -9.36
N LEU A 165 -12.12 10.84 -8.47
CA LEU A 165 -12.77 10.67 -7.18
C LEU A 165 -12.63 11.92 -6.30
N ILE A 166 -11.45 12.53 -6.27
CA ILE A 166 -11.20 13.81 -5.60
C ILE A 166 -12.08 14.94 -6.17
N LEU A 167 -12.21 15.01 -7.50
CA LEU A 167 -13.07 16.00 -8.15
C LEU A 167 -14.56 15.79 -7.83
N GLU A 168 -14.99 14.55 -7.61
CA GLU A 168 -16.35 14.23 -7.17
C GLU A 168 -16.59 14.69 -5.72
N MET A 169 -15.63 14.46 -4.82
CA MET A 169 -15.72 14.91 -3.41
C MET A 169 -15.85 16.43 -3.30
N LEU A 170 -15.25 17.18 -4.23
CA LEU A 170 -15.31 18.65 -4.27
C LEU A 170 -16.61 19.22 -4.84
N LYS A 171 -17.43 18.41 -5.52
CA LYS A 171 -18.72 18.84 -6.11
C LYS A 171 -19.90 18.70 -5.14
N CYS A 172 -19.70 18.01 -4.03
CA CYS A 172 -20.66 17.83 -2.94
C CYS A 172 -20.61 19.02 -1.96
#